data_AF-A0AA41L6X7-F1
#
_entry.id   AF-A0AA41L6X7-F1
#
_cell.length_a   1.000
_cell.length_b   1.000
_cell.length_c   1.000
_cell.angle_alpha   90.00
_cell.angle_beta   90.00
_cell.angle_gamma   90.00
#
_symmetry.space_group_name_H-M   'P 1'
#
loop_
_entity.id
_entity.type
_entity.pdbx_description
1 polymer ?
#
loop_
_entity_poly.entity_id
_entity_poly.type
_entity_poly.pdbx_seq_one_letter_code
_entity_poly.pdbx_strand_id
1 'polypeptide(L)'
;RAELARTLSEFMLPGAYVVLDAFPLTPNGKLDRKALPAPDGDAYAARGYEAPQGETETTLAAIWADLLKLEQVGRHDNFFELGGHSLLAVALIERMRRAGVQTDVRSLFGTPTIAALAAGGGSGDVVVPANGIADGCAAITPDMLPLVQLSQQQIDGIVAAVPGGAANIQDIYPLAPLQEGILFHHMMQSEGDAYIMPTLIEFDTRARLDGFLSTLQTVVDRHDILRTAVLWDGLAEPVQVVWRRAPL
;
A
#
# COMPACT_ATOMS: atom_id res chain seq x y z
N ARG A 1 -5.85 -25.80 -18.92
CA ARG A 1 -5.40 -24.95 -17.79
C ARG A 1 -4.18 -25.51 -17.04
N ALA A 2 -4.24 -26.72 -16.45
CA ALA A 2 -3.15 -27.27 -15.62
C ALA A 2 -1.76 -27.26 -16.29
N GLU A 3 -1.69 -27.56 -17.59
CA GLU A 3 -0.43 -27.53 -18.33
C GLU A 3 0.16 -26.11 -18.45
N LEU A 4 -0.67 -25.10 -18.73
CA LEU A 4 -0.24 -23.70 -18.84
C LEU A 4 0.22 -23.14 -17.49
N ALA A 5 -0.39 -23.58 -16.37
CA ALA A 5 -0.03 -23.13 -15.03
C ALA A 5 1.37 -23.57 -14.58
N ARG A 6 2.02 -24.50 -15.31
CA ARG A 6 3.40 -24.92 -15.03
C ARG A 6 4.44 -23.91 -15.52
N THR A 7 4.09 -23.09 -16.50
CA THR A 7 5.01 -22.17 -17.19
C THR A 7 4.56 -20.72 -17.14
N LEU A 8 3.26 -20.48 -16.94
CA LEU A 8 2.66 -19.15 -16.85
C LEU A 8 2.27 -18.83 -15.41
N SER A 9 2.47 -17.57 -15.02
CA SER A 9 1.93 -17.03 -13.78
C SER A 9 0.40 -16.97 -13.83
N GLU A 10 -0.25 -16.96 -12.67
CA GLU A 10 -1.70 -17.14 -12.56
C GLU A 10 -2.49 -16.08 -13.35
N PHE A 11 -2.05 -14.81 -13.35
CA PHE A 11 -2.69 -13.72 -14.10
C PHE A 11 -2.57 -13.85 -15.64
N MET A 12 -1.71 -14.73 -16.14
CA MET A 12 -1.56 -15.00 -17.57
C MET A 12 -2.44 -16.17 -18.05
N LEU A 13 -3.14 -16.86 -17.14
CA LEU A 13 -4.02 -17.96 -17.50
C LEU A 13 -5.36 -17.42 -18.01
N PRO A 14 -5.83 -17.85 -19.20
CA PRO A 14 -7.16 -17.47 -19.69
C PRO A 14 -8.29 -17.90 -18.74
N GLY A 15 -9.23 -17.00 -18.46
CA GLY A 15 -10.43 -17.29 -17.66
C GLY A 15 -11.45 -18.17 -18.38
N ALA A 16 -11.36 -18.27 -19.71
CA ALA A 16 -12.18 -19.16 -20.52
C ALA A 16 -11.37 -19.80 -21.66
N TYR A 17 -11.75 -21.03 -22.02
CA TYR A 17 -11.18 -21.83 -23.09
C TYR A 17 -12.30 -22.26 -24.03
N VAL A 18 -12.31 -21.69 -25.24
CA VAL A 18 -13.30 -22.05 -26.28
C VAL A 18 -12.62 -22.95 -27.31
N VAL A 19 -13.17 -24.15 -27.48
CA VAL A 19 -12.70 -25.09 -28.52
C VAL A 19 -13.38 -24.73 -29.84
N LEU A 20 -12.58 -24.57 -30.89
CA LEU A 20 -13.04 -24.26 -32.24
C LEU A 20 -12.52 -25.33 -33.19
N ASP A 21 -13.35 -25.78 -34.14
CA ASP A 21 -12.90 -26.67 -35.21
C ASP A 21 -11.94 -25.96 -36.18
N ALA A 22 -12.16 -24.67 -36.41
CA ALA A 22 -11.29 -23.83 -37.23
C ALA A 22 -11.36 -22.36 -36.79
N PHE A 23 -10.26 -21.61 -36.98
CA PHE A 23 -10.25 -20.18 -36.73
C PHE A 23 -11.02 -19.42 -37.82
N PRO A 24 -11.93 -18.50 -37.47
CA PRO A 24 -12.59 -17.66 -38.45
C PRO A 24 -11.59 -16.69 -39.07
N LEU A 25 -11.56 -16.61 -40.40
CA LEU A 25 -10.64 -15.74 -41.13
C LEU A 25 -11.40 -14.66 -41.90
N THR A 26 -10.83 -13.47 -41.92
CA THR A 26 -11.21 -12.39 -42.84
C THR A 26 -10.88 -12.80 -44.29
N PRO A 27 -11.44 -12.11 -45.31
CA PRO A 27 -11.09 -12.35 -46.71
C PRO A 27 -9.59 -12.24 -47.03
N ASN A 28 -8.83 -11.51 -46.21
CA ASN A 28 -7.38 -11.34 -46.33
C ASN A 28 -6.58 -12.41 -45.57
N GLY A 29 -7.22 -13.47 -45.08
CA GLY A 29 -6.57 -14.58 -44.37
C GLY A 29 -6.13 -14.29 -42.93
N LYS A 30 -6.47 -13.13 -42.36
CA LYS A 30 -6.22 -12.80 -40.95
C LYS A 30 -7.34 -13.31 -40.06
N LEU A 31 -7.05 -13.61 -38.79
CA LEU A 31 -8.06 -13.96 -37.79
C LEU A 31 -9.14 -12.87 -37.68
N ASP A 32 -10.40 -13.26 -37.87
CA ASP A 32 -11.55 -12.39 -37.63
C ASP A 32 -11.98 -12.48 -36.15
N ARG A 33 -11.50 -11.54 -35.35
CA ARG A 33 -11.78 -11.49 -33.91
C ARG A 33 -13.25 -11.21 -33.60
N LYS A 34 -14.01 -10.62 -34.52
CA LYS A 34 -15.44 -10.33 -34.31
C LYS A 34 -16.32 -11.55 -34.54
N ALA A 35 -15.84 -12.49 -35.34
CA ALA A 35 -16.50 -13.75 -35.63
C ALA A 35 -16.13 -14.87 -34.63
N LEU A 36 -15.26 -14.59 -33.66
CA LEU A 36 -15.02 -15.53 -32.56
C LEU A 36 -16.28 -15.64 -31.70
N PRO A 37 -16.74 -16.86 -31.38
CA PRO A 37 -17.87 -17.04 -30.49
C PRO A 37 -17.52 -16.51 -29.09
N ALA A 38 -18.52 -15.95 -28.42
CA ALA A 38 -18.40 -15.66 -27.00
C ALA A 38 -18.26 -16.99 -26.23
N PRO A 39 -17.44 -17.04 -25.15
CA PRO A 39 -17.40 -18.19 -24.28
C PRO A 39 -18.79 -18.49 -23.71
N ASP A 40 -19.22 -19.75 -23.77
CA ASP A 40 -20.40 -20.24 -23.07
C ASP A 40 -20.03 -20.72 -21.65
N GLY A 41 -21.03 -21.14 -20.86
CA GLY A 41 -20.83 -21.49 -19.45
C GLY A 41 -19.76 -22.58 -19.23
N ASP A 42 -19.67 -23.55 -20.14
CA ASP A 42 -18.70 -24.65 -20.09
C ASP A 42 -17.29 -24.22 -20.51
N ALA A 43 -17.15 -23.11 -21.25
CA ALA A 43 -15.87 -22.56 -21.66
C ALA A 43 -15.15 -21.83 -20.52
N TYR A 44 -15.87 -21.25 -19.56
CA TYR A 44 -15.23 -20.72 -18.36
C TYR A 44 -14.61 -21.88 -17.59
N ALA A 45 -13.41 -21.69 -17.04
CA ALA A 45 -12.85 -22.65 -16.10
C ALA A 45 -13.67 -22.60 -14.80
N ALA A 46 -14.90 -23.10 -14.85
CA ALA A 46 -15.84 -23.12 -13.76
C ALA A 46 -15.29 -24.08 -12.70
N ARG A 47 -14.58 -23.52 -11.73
CA ARG A 47 -14.84 -23.97 -10.37
C ARG A 47 -16.33 -23.67 -10.16
N GLY A 48 -17.14 -24.72 -10.07
CA GLY A 48 -18.58 -24.58 -9.91
C GLY A 48 -18.87 -23.60 -8.78
N TYR A 49 -19.79 -22.67 -9.03
CA TYR A 49 -20.19 -21.70 -8.01
C TYR A 49 -20.60 -22.44 -6.74
N GLU A 50 -19.92 -22.15 -5.64
CA GLU A 50 -20.28 -22.59 -4.31
C GLU A 50 -20.53 -21.37 -3.43
N ALA A 51 -21.70 -21.33 -2.80
CA ALA A 51 -22.12 -20.18 -2.02
C ALA A 51 -21.21 -19.95 -0.80
N PRO A 52 -20.95 -18.69 -0.42
CA PRO A 52 -20.30 -18.35 0.85
C PRO A 52 -20.98 -19.00 2.04
N GLN A 53 -20.18 -19.51 2.99
CA GLN A 53 -20.65 -20.18 4.19
C GLN A 53 -20.39 -19.35 5.45
N GLY A 54 -21.44 -19.11 6.24
CA GLY A 54 -21.35 -18.34 7.47
C GLY A 54 -21.23 -16.83 7.23
N GLU A 55 -21.18 -16.07 8.33
CA GLU A 55 -21.25 -14.60 8.32
C GLU A 55 -20.00 -13.96 7.70
N THR A 56 -18.81 -14.48 8.02
CA THR A 56 -17.53 -13.96 7.51
C THR A 56 -17.43 -14.12 6.00
N GLU A 57 -17.65 -15.32 5.45
CA GLU A 57 -17.58 -15.53 4.01
C GLU A 57 -18.63 -14.69 3.25
N THR A 58 -19.84 -14.59 3.80
CA THR A 58 -20.93 -13.79 3.20
C THR A 58 -20.56 -12.31 3.14
N THR A 59 -19.97 -11.79 4.22
CA THR A 59 -19.50 -10.40 4.28
C THR A 59 -18.37 -10.16 3.27
N LEU A 60 -17.41 -11.09 3.17
CA LEU A 60 -16.33 -11.00 2.20
C LEU A 60 -16.83 -11.03 0.76
N ALA A 61 -17.76 -11.94 0.45
CA ALA A 61 -18.37 -12.04 -0.88
C ALA A 61 -19.07 -10.74 -1.29
N ALA A 62 -19.81 -10.12 -0.36
CA ALA A 62 -20.48 -8.85 -0.62
C ALA A 62 -19.49 -7.71 -0.88
N ILE A 63 -18.40 -7.63 -0.10
CA ILE A 63 -17.35 -6.63 -0.29
C ILE A 63 -16.68 -6.82 -1.66
N TRP A 64 -16.37 -8.06 -2.05
CA TRP A 64 -15.75 -8.40 -3.33
C TRP A 64 -16.66 -8.07 -4.50
N ALA A 65 -17.93 -8.48 -4.43
CA ALA A 65 -18.93 -8.21 -5.46
C ALA A 65 -19.05 -6.70 -5.73
N ASP A 66 -19.13 -5.86 -4.69
CA ASP A 66 -19.18 -4.41 -4.88
C ASP A 66 -17.87 -3.83 -5.42
N LEU A 67 -16.72 -4.35 -4.98
CA LEU A 67 -15.42 -3.83 -5.41
C LEU A 67 -15.11 -4.18 -6.87
N LEU A 68 -15.42 -5.41 -7.27
CA LEU A 68 -15.15 -5.97 -8.60
C LEU A 68 -16.31 -5.73 -9.59
N LYS A 69 -17.42 -5.18 -9.11
CA LYS A 69 -18.65 -4.92 -9.90
C LYS A 69 -19.22 -6.20 -10.52
N LEU A 70 -19.31 -7.25 -9.69
CA LEU A 70 -19.86 -8.55 -10.03
C LEU A 70 -21.20 -8.76 -9.32
N GLU A 71 -22.10 -9.53 -9.94
CA GLU A 71 -23.40 -9.86 -9.34
C GLU A 71 -23.25 -10.83 -8.17
N GLN A 72 -22.31 -11.78 -8.27
CA GLN A 72 -22.08 -12.81 -7.28
C GLN A 72 -20.62 -13.26 -7.29
N VAL A 73 -20.13 -13.67 -6.10
CA VAL A 73 -18.79 -14.22 -5.91
C VAL A 73 -18.93 -15.51 -5.08
N GLY A 74 -18.40 -16.61 -5.62
CA GLY A 74 -18.33 -17.90 -4.96
C GLY A 74 -17.20 -17.99 -3.94
N ARG A 75 -17.35 -18.87 -2.94
CA ARG A 75 -16.38 -18.98 -1.84
C ARG A 75 -14.98 -19.42 -2.27
N HIS A 76 -14.86 -20.08 -3.42
CA HIS A 76 -13.63 -20.60 -4.01
C HIS A 76 -13.11 -19.77 -5.18
N ASP A 77 -13.78 -18.65 -5.49
CA ASP A 77 -13.33 -17.72 -6.51
C ASP A 77 -12.05 -17.03 -6.05
N ASN A 78 -11.12 -16.85 -7.00
CA ASN A 78 -9.87 -16.16 -6.74
C ASN A 78 -10.03 -14.66 -7.01
N PHE A 79 -9.67 -13.82 -6.04
CA PHE A 79 -9.76 -12.36 -6.15
C PHE A 79 -9.10 -11.80 -7.42
N PHE A 80 -7.92 -12.33 -7.76
CA PHE A 80 -7.13 -11.86 -8.89
C PHE A 80 -7.64 -12.41 -10.23
N GLU A 81 -8.26 -13.61 -10.23
CA GLU A 81 -8.93 -14.15 -11.43
C GLU A 81 -10.18 -13.34 -11.79
N LEU A 82 -10.85 -12.77 -10.79
CA LEU A 82 -12.01 -11.91 -10.96
C LEU A 82 -11.66 -10.45 -11.34
N GLY A 83 -10.39 -10.16 -11.66
CA GLY A 83 -9.93 -8.83 -12.07
C GLY A 83 -9.42 -7.96 -10.92
N GLY A 84 -9.25 -8.53 -9.73
CA GLY A 84 -8.58 -7.87 -8.61
C GLY A 84 -7.12 -7.54 -8.92
N HIS A 85 -6.63 -6.39 -8.45
CA HIS A 85 -5.24 -5.97 -8.57
C HIS A 85 -4.77 -5.25 -7.30
N SER A 86 -3.49 -4.89 -7.21
CA SER A 86 -2.88 -4.37 -5.96
C SER A 86 -3.61 -3.16 -5.36
N LEU A 87 -4.10 -2.22 -6.17
CA LEU A 87 -4.89 -1.09 -5.67
C LEU A 87 -6.27 -1.52 -5.12
N LEU A 88 -6.94 -2.46 -5.78
CA LEU A 88 -8.20 -3.04 -5.26
C LEU A 88 -7.95 -3.87 -4.01
N ALA A 89 -6.82 -4.58 -3.91
CA ALA A 89 -6.42 -5.29 -2.70
C ALA A 89 -6.31 -4.36 -1.48
N VAL A 90 -5.72 -3.17 -1.64
CA VAL A 90 -5.66 -2.16 -0.57
C VAL A 90 -7.07 -1.69 -0.17
N ALA A 91 -7.92 -1.38 -1.16
CA ALA A 91 -9.30 -0.97 -0.90
C ALA A 91 -10.14 -2.08 -0.25
N LEU A 92 -9.90 -3.34 -0.62
CA LEU A 92 -10.53 -4.52 -0.05
C LEU A 92 -10.19 -4.64 1.45
N ILE A 93 -8.91 -4.57 1.80
CA ILE A 93 -8.45 -4.71 3.18
C ILE A 93 -9.05 -3.63 4.08
N GLU A 94 -9.13 -2.39 3.60
CA GLU A 94 -9.75 -1.30 4.35
C GLU A 94 -11.27 -1.52 4.55
N ARG A 95 -11.97 -2.08 3.56
CA ARG A 95 -13.39 -2.43 3.68
C ARG A 95 -13.61 -3.60 4.63
N MET A 96 -12.75 -4.62 4.58
CA MET A 96 -12.77 -5.76 5.49
C MET A 96 -12.54 -5.31 6.93
N ARG A 97 -11.55 -4.44 7.16
CA ARG A 97 -11.26 -3.83 8.48
C ARG A 97 -12.49 -3.10 9.05
N ARG A 98 -13.18 -2.30 8.24
CA ARG A 98 -14.44 -1.61 8.64
C ARG A 98 -15.58 -2.58 8.94
N ALA A 99 -15.59 -3.75 8.32
CA ALA A 99 -16.56 -4.81 8.57
C ALA A 99 -16.15 -5.75 9.73
N GLY A 100 -15.09 -5.42 10.47
CA GLY A 100 -14.60 -6.24 11.58
C GLY A 100 -13.86 -7.51 11.15
N VAL A 101 -13.54 -7.67 9.86
CA VAL A 101 -12.75 -8.78 9.35
C VAL A 101 -11.29 -8.33 9.21
N GLN A 102 -10.44 -8.79 10.13
CA GLN A 102 -9.02 -8.49 10.10
C GLN A 102 -8.29 -9.45 9.16
N THR A 103 -7.46 -8.91 8.28
CA THR A 103 -6.62 -9.65 7.32
C THR A 103 -5.54 -8.70 6.83
N ASP A 104 -4.35 -9.23 6.55
CA ASP A 104 -3.29 -8.44 5.94
C ASP A 104 -3.18 -8.69 4.43
N VAL A 105 -2.46 -7.81 3.74
CA VAL A 105 -2.20 -7.93 2.30
C VAL A 105 -1.56 -9.27 1.96
N ARG A 106 -0.67 -9.76 2.82
CA ARG A 106 0.09 -10.99 2.59
C ARG A 106 -0.84 -12.20 2.54
N SER A 107 -1.82 -12.29 3.43
CA SER A 107 -2.85 -13.32 3.44
C SER A 107 -3.70 -13.29 2.18
N LEU A 108 -4.07 -12.11 1.66
CA LEU A 108 -4.79 -12.02 0.39
C LEU A 108 -3.99 -12.57 -0.79
N PHE A 109 -2.68 -12.30 -0.86
CA PHE A 109 -1.83 -12.85 -1.91
C PHE A 109 -1.50 -14.34 -1.72
N GLY A 110 -1.40 -14.81 -0.47
CA GLY A 110 -1.09 -16.22 -0.17
C GLY A 110 -2.30 -17.14 -0.31
N THR A 111 -3.49 -16.64 0.03
CA THR A 111 -4.74 -17.41 0.05
C THR A 111 -5.88 -16.59 -0.59
N PRO A 112 -5.90 -16.41 -1.92
CA PRO A 112 -6.74 -15.41 -2.58
C PRO A 112 -8.20 -15.83 -2.78
N THR A 113 -8.78 -16.66 -1.89
CA THR A 113 -10.18 -17.09 -1.98
C THR A 113 -10.93 -16.72 -0.71
N ILE A 114 -12.24 -16.50 -0.80
CA ILE A 114 -13.08 -16.14 0.35
C ILE A 114 -12.98 -17.17 1.48
N ALA A 115 -13.09 -18.47 1.16
CA ALA A 115 -13.03 -19.53 2.16
C ALA A 115 -11.68 -19.56 2.89
N ALA A 116 -10.58 -19.37 2.14
CA ALA A 116 -9.23 -19.42 2.72
C ALA A 116 -8.92 -18.14 3.53
N LEU A 117 -9.40 -16.98 3.08
CA LEU A 117 -9.31 -15.73 3.86
C LEU A 117 -10.11 -15.79 5.15
N ALA A 118 -11.34 -16.32 5.11
CA ALA A 118 -12.18 -16.48 6.28
C ALA A 118 -11.57 -17.46 7.30
N ALA A 119 -10.88 -18.51 6.82
CA ALA A 119 -10.16 -19.46 7.68
C ALA A 119 -8.85 -18.89 8.25
N GLY A 120 -8.27 -17.87 7.61
CA GLY A 120 -6.94 -17.34 7.89
C GLY A 120 -6.78 -16.65 9.25
N GLY A 121 -7.88 -16.33 9.95
CA GLY A 121 -7.87 -15.80 11.31
C GLY A 121 -7.10 -14.48 11.43
N GLY A 122 -7.82 -13.37 11.52
CA GLY A 122 -7.21 -12.05 11.54
C GLY A 122 -6.07 -11.89 12.55
N SER A 123 -4.92 -11.45 12.05
CA SER A 123 -3.83 -10.90 12.85
C SER A 123 -4.44 -9.87 13.81
N GLY A 124 -4.28 -10.09 15.12
CA GLY A 124 -4.97 -9.33 16.17
C GLY A 124 -4.80 -7.82 16.01
N ASP A 125 -5.76 -7.05 16.52
CA ASP A 125 -5.77 -5.59 16.44
C ASP A 125 -4.40 -5.02 16.84
N VAL A 126 -3.68 -4.46 15.88
CA VAL A 126 -2.46 -3.69 16.16
C VAL A 126 -2.91 -2.39 16.82
N VAL A 127 -2.82 -2.36 18.15
CA VAL A 127 -3.08 -1.15 18.92
C VAL A 127 -1.95 -0.16 18.65
N VAL A 128 -2.24 0.88 17.88
CA VAL A 128 -1.30 1.97 17.65
C VAL A 128 -1.31 2.87 18.89
N PRO A 129 -0.18 3.02 19.61
CA PRO A 129 -0.12 3.90 20.76
C PRO A 129 -0.32 5.36 20.33
N ALA A 130 -0.96 6.15 21.19
CA ALA A 130 -1.10 7.58 20.94
C ALA A 130 0.27 8.29 21.04
N ASN A 131 0.43 9.35 20.26
CA ASN A 131 1.58 10.24 20.36
C ASN A 131 1.57 10.97 21.71
N GLY A 132 2.68 10.88 22.46
CA GLY A 132 2.84 11.49 23.78
C GLY A 132 3.30 12.95 23.77
N ILE A 133 3.72 13.48 22.62
CA ILE A 133 4.26 14.84 22.46
C ILE A 133 3.13 15.81 22.08
N ALA A 134 2.57 16.45 23.10
CA ALA A 134 1.53 17.47 22.93
C ALA A 134 2.00 18.69 22.12
N ASP A 135 1.05 19.41 21.53
CA ASP A 135 1.36 20.66 20.83
C ASP A 135 1.92 21.73 21.78
N GLY A 136 2.94 22.45 21.32
CA GLY A 136 3.68 23.42 22.14
C GLY A 136 4.51 22.82 23.28
N CYS A 137 4.79 21.51 23.26
CA CYS A 137 5.60 20.85 24.28
C CYS A 137 7.00 21.50 24.38
N ALA A 138 7.39 21.92 25.58
CA ALA A 138 8.67 22.60 25.82
C ALA A 138 9.81 21.63 26.14
N ALA A 139 9.51 20.40 26.57
CA ALA A 139 10.49 19.39 26.95
C ALA A 139 9.93 17.99 26.68
N ILE A 140 10.68 17.19 25.93
CA ILE A 140 10.32 15.81 25.58
C ILE A 140 11.03 14.87 26.54
N THR A 141 10.30 13.89 27.07
CA THR A 141 10.83 12.86 27.97
C THR A 141 10.70 11.46 27.36
N PRO A 142 11.52 10.48 27.79
CA PRO A 142 11.48 9.11 27.27
C PRO A 142 10.09 8.47 27.31
N ASP A 143 9.31 8.70 28.38
CA ASP A 143 7.97 8.13 28.55
C ASP A 143 6.94 8.62 27.52
N MET A 144 7.24 9.70 26.79
CA MET A 144 6.41 10.21 25.70
C MET A 144 6.62 9.45 24.38
N LEU A 145 7.63 8.59 24.29
CA LEU A 145 8.09 7.92 23.08
C LEU A 145 7.82 6.40 23.13
N PRO A 146 6.57 5.94 22.89
CA PRO A 146 6.20 4.54 23.08
C PRO A 146 6.83 3.58 22.07
N LEU A 147 7.35 4.10 20.96
CA LEU A 147 7.84 3.30 19.82
C LEU A 147 9.37 3.28 19.69
N VAL A 148 10.10 4.07 20.50
CA VAL A 148 11.56 4.12 20.46
C VAL A 148 12.13 4.29 21.87
N GLN A 149 13.24 3.61 22.16
CA GLN A 149 13.93 3.72 23.44
C GLN A 149 15.09 4.71 23.31
N LEU A 150 14.93 5.92 23.85
CA LEU A 150 15.95 6.97 23.87
C LEU A 150 16.24 7.43 25.29
N SER A 151 17.51 7.64 25.61
CA SER A 151 17.92 8.32 26.84
C SER A 151 17.57 9.81 26.76
N GLN A 152 17.38 10.48 27.90
CA GLN A 152 17.13 11.93 27.93
C GLN A 152 18.23 12.72 27.20
N GLN A 153 19.49 12.30 27.32
CA GLN A 153 20.62 12.94 26.63
C GLN A 153 20.49 12.87 25.11
N GLN A 154 20.04 11.73 24.56
CA GLN A 154 19.80 11.57 23.13
C GLN A 154 18.62 12.42 22.66
N ILE A 155 17.54 12.49 23.45
CA ILE A 155 16.38 13.35 23.18
C ILE A 155 16.80 14.82 23.15
N ASP A 156 17.60 15.26 24.11
CA ASP A 156 18.10 16.64 24.18
C ASP A 156 18.98 16.97 22.96
N GLY A 157 19.78 16.01 22.49
CA GLY A 157 20.55 16.12 21.25
C GLY A 157 19.66 16.27 20.01
N ILE A 158 18.60 15.47 19.90
CA ILE A 158 17.59 15.59 18.83
C ILE A 158 16.92 16.96 18.87
N VAL A 159 16.46 17.38 20.05
CA VAL A 159 15.81 18.68 20.26
C VAL A 159 16.73 19.84 19.84
N ALA A 160 18.03 19.76 20.16
CA ALA A 160 18.99 20.78 19.77
C ALA A 160 19.24 20.85 18.25
N ALA A 161 19.09 19.73 17.54
CA ALA A 161 19.26 19.67 16.09
C ALA A 161 18.03 20.16 15.30
N VAL A 162 16.85 20.25 15.93
CA VAL A 162 15.60 20.65 15.28
C VAL A 162 15.38 22.17 15.37
N PRO A 163 15.18 22.89 14.25
CA PRO A 163 14.79 24.30 14.28
C PRO A 163 13.50 24.52 15.09
N GLY A 164 13.53 25.43 16.05
CA GLY A 164 12.41 25.67 16.98
C GLY A 164 12.36 24.71 18.17
N GLY A 165 13.31 23.77 18.29
CA GLY A 165 13.46 22.88 19.42
C GLY A 165 12.26 21.95 19.63
N ALA A 166 12.02 21.57 20.90
CA ALA A 166 10.97 20.64 21.29
C ALA A 166 9.58 21.08 20.80
N ALA A 167 9.31 22.39 20.79
CA ALA A 167 8.03 22.94 20.35
C ALA A 167 7.73 22.66 18.86
N ASN A 168 8.77 22.45 18.03
CA ASN A 168 8.59 22.10 16.63
C ASN A 168 8.62 20.58 16.40
N ILE A 169 8.83 19.75 17.41
CA ILE A 169 8.77 18.29 17.26
C ILE A 169 7.33 17.83 17.46
N GLN A 170 6.81 17.12 16.47
CA GLN A 170 5.53 16.43 16.57
C GLN A 170 5.70 15.03 17.12
N ASP A 171 6.69 14.27 16.63
CA ASP A 171 6.92 12.89 17.08
C ASP A 171 8.32 12.39 16.73
N ILE A 172 8.73 11.28 17.37
CA ILE A 172 9.99 10.59 17.13
C ILE A 172 9.73 9.07 17.05
N TYR A 173 10.17 8.45 15.95
CA TYR A 173 9.94 7.02 15.67
C TYR A 173 11.21 6.33 15.19
N PRO A 174 11.32 5.00 15.33
CA PRO A 174 12.38 4.25 14.66
C PRO A 174 12.21 4.29 13.14
N LEU A 175 13.28 4.04 12.41
CA LEU A 175 13.18 3.81 10.97
C LEU A 175 12.55 2.44 10.70
N ALA A 176 11.77 2.34 9.62
CA ALA A 176 11.40 1.05 9.07
C ALA A 176 12.61 0.42 8.35
N PRO A 177 12.69 -0.92 8.22
CA PRO A 177 13.85 -1.59 7.61
C PRO A 177 14.21 -1.08 6.21
N LEU A 178 13.21 -0.69 5.40
CA LEU A 178 13.47 -0.10 4.08
C LEU A 178 14.15 1.28 4.20
N GLN A 179 13.74 2.10 5.16
CA GLN A 179 14.33 3.42 5.40
C GLN A 179 15.76 3.28 5.91
N GLU A 180 16.04 2.30 6.79
CA GLU A 180 17.41 1.99 7.22
C GLU A 180 18.30 1.61 6.04
N GLY A 181 17.78 0.77 5.13
CA GLY A 181 18.50 0.41 3.90
C GLY A 181 18.79 1.62 2.99
N ILE A 182 17.83 2.52 2.83
CA ILE A 182 18.00 3.77 2.08
C ILE A 182 19.08 4.65 2.73
N LEU A 183 19.01 4.85 4.05
CA LEU A 183 20.01 5.63 4.80
C LEU A 183 21.41 5.01 4.70
N PHE A 184 21.51 3.69 4.79
CA PHE A 184 22.77 2.97 4.63
C PHE A 184 23.40 3.24 3.26
N HIS A 185 22.61 3.18 2.18
CA HIS A 185 23.09 3.51 0.84
C HIS A 185 23.51 4.97 0.70
N HIS A 186 22.75 5.89 1.28
CA HIS A 186 23.12 7.31 1.35
C HIS A 186 24.48 7.51 2.01
N MET A 187 24.71 6.88 3.17
CA MET A 187 25.97 7.00 3.92
C MET A 187 27.18 6.36 3.21
N MET A 188 26.96 5.34 2.37
CA MET A 188 28.04 4.67 1.64
C MET A 188 28.46 5.40 0.36
N GLN A 189 27.59 6.22 -0.21
CA GLN A 189 27.84 6.87 -1.50
C GLN A 189 28.72 8.11 -1.31
N SER A 190 29.82 8.17 -2.06
CA SER A 190 30.71 9.34 -2.11
C SER A 190 30.33 10.35 -3.19
N GLU A 191 29.55 9.94 -4.19
CA GLU A 191 29.08 10.79 -5.30
C GLU A 191 27.64 10.43 -5.67
N GLY A 192 26.72 11.41 -5.57
CA GLY A 192 25.30 11.23 -5.86
C GLY A 192 24.56 10.41 -4.80
N ASP A 193 23.24 10.30 -4.98
CA ASP A 193 22.38 9.44 -4.17
C ASP A 193 21.37 8.74 -5.09
N ALA A 194 21.40 7.41 -5.11
CA ALA A 194 20.52 6.58 -5.93
C ALA A 194 19.01 6.78 -5.63
N TYR A 195 18.67 7.30 -4.46
CA TYR A 195 17.29 7.53 -4.01
C TYR A 195 16.84 8.99 -4.19
N ILE A 196 17.69 9.90 -4.68
CA ILE A 196 17.26 11.24 -5.08
C ILE A 196 16.54 11.18 -6.42
N MET A 197 15.28 11.59 -6.44
CA MET A 197 14.45 11.67 -7.64
C MET A 197 14.17 13.14 -7.98
N PRO A 198 15.01 13.81 -8.79
CA PRO A 198 14.81 15.20 -9.14
C PRO A 198 13.60 15.34 -10.08
N THR A 199 12.73 16.29 -9.78
CA THR A 199 11.62 16.70 -10.66
C THR A 199 11.76 18.18 -10.97
N LEU A 200 11.83 18.52 -12.25
CA LEU A 200 11.85 19.90 -12.70
C LEU A 200 10.45 20.32 -13.14
N ILE A 201 9.96 21.43 -12.60
CA ILE A 201 8.67 22.02 -12.98
C ILE A 201 8.94 23.46 -13.41
N GLU A 202 8.49 23.83 -14.60
CA GLU A 202 8.66 25.16 -15.16
C GLU A 202 7.35 25.96 -15.07
N PHE A 203 7.46 27.26 -14.82
CA PHE A 203 6.34 28.19 -14.74
C PHE A 203 6.58 29.36 -15.68
N ASP A 204 5.56 29.73 -16.44
CA ASP A 204 5.59 30.85 -17.39
C ASP A 204 5.59 32.23 -16.71
N THR A 205 5.23 32.31 -15.43
CA THR A 205 5.22 33.55 -14.65
C THR A 205 5.64 33.32 -13.20
N ARG A 206 6.24 34.36 -12.60
CA ARG A 206 6.59 34.36 -11.18
C ARG A 206 5.38 34.17 -10.26
N ALA A 207 4.25 34.77 -10.59
CA ALA A 207 3.01 34.66 -9.80
C ALA A 207 2.49 33.22 -9.71
N ARG A 208 2.61 32.42 -10.78
CA ARG A 208 2.23 31.00 -10.74
C ARG A 208 3.20 30.16 -9.91
N LEU A 209 4.49 30.45 -9.99
CA LEU A 209 5.48 29.83 -9.10
C LEU A 209 5.16 30.12 -7.64
N ASP A 210 4.91 31.38 -7.27
CA ASP A 210 4.59 31.76 -5.88
C ASP A 210 3.28 31.11 -5.40
N GLY A 211 2.25 31.06 -6.26
CA GLY A 211 1.00 30.35 -5.96
C GLY A 211 1.19 28.83 -5.79
N PHE A 212 2.05 28.22 -6.61
CA PHE A 212 2.42 26.82 -6.49
C PHE A 212 3.15 26.56 -5.16
N LEU A 213 4.18 27.36 -4.83
CA LEU A 213 4.94 27.22 -3.59
C LEU A 213 4.06 27.37 -2.34
N SER A 214 3.13 28.34 -2.34
CA SER A 214 2.17 28.50 -1.23
C SER A 214 1.25 27.29 -1.09
N THR A 215 0.83 26.68 -2.20
CA THR A 215 0.00 25.48 -2.18
C THR A 215 0.82 24.26 -1.74
N LEU A 216 2.05 24.13 -2.22
CA LEU A 216 2.98 23.08 -1.83
C LEU A 216 3.27 23.15 -0.33
N GLN A 217 3.44 24.34 0.25
CA GLN A 217 3.58 24.48 1.70
C GLN A 217 2.36 23.91 2.45
N THR A 218 1.15 24.10 1.93
CA THR A 218 -0.06 23.51 2.53
C THR A 218 -0.03 21.98 2.49
N VAL A 219 0.51 21.40 1.41
CA VAL A 219 0.70 19.95 1.29
C VAL A 219 1.77 19.46 2.28
N VAL A 220 2.90 20.17 2.42
CA VAL A 220 3.95 19.88 3.40
C VAL A 220 3.37 19.92 4.83
N ASP A 221 2.64 20.98 5.17
CA ASP A 221 2.01 21.14 6.49
C ASP A 221 1.04 20.01 6.81
N ARG A 222 0.32 19.49 5.80
CA ARG A 222 -0.68 18.42 5.96
C ARG A 222 -0.07 17.04 6.12
N HIS A 223 1.09 16.77 5.53
CA HIS A 223 1.62 15.42 5.40
C HIS A 223 2.96 15.26 6.13
N ASP A 224 2.94 14.56 7.26
CA ASP A 224 4.09 14.31 8.16
C ASP A 224 5.34 13.89 7.40
N ILE A 225 5.20 12.97 6.43
CA ILE A 225 6.33 12.45 5.66
C ILE A 225 7.14 13.52 4.92
N LEU A 226 6.52 14.63 4.53
CA LEU A 226 7.18 15.74 3.82
C LEU A 226 7.92 16.70 4.77
N ARG A 227 7.74 16.54 6.08
CA ARG A 227 8.33 17.33 7.16
C ARG A 227 9.04 16.45 8.20
N THR A 228 9.44 15.25 7.78
CA THR A 228 10.22 14.31 8.60
C THR A 228 11.69 14.41 8.26
N ALA A 229 12.51 14.66 9.28
CA ALA A 229 13.96 14.52 9.19
C ALA A 229 14.40 13.13 9.66
N VAL A 230 15.54 12.65 9.16
CA VAL A 230 16.21 11.44 9.64
C VAL A 230 17.45 11.86 10.41
N LEU A 231 17.55 11.47 11.68
CA LEU A 231 18.68 11.77 12.55
C LEU A 231 19.36 10.47 12.97
N TRP A 232 20.69 10.42 12.94
CA TRP A 232 21.47 9.24 13.30
C TRP A 232 22.75 9.57 14.08
N ASP A 233 23.25 10.80 13.98
CA ASP A 233 24.47 11.20 14.68
C ASP A 233 24.28 11.21 16.20
N GLY A 234 25.19 10.58 16.93
CA GLY A 234 25.12 10.41 18.37
C GLY A 234 23.99 9.49 18.89
N LEU A 235 23.30 8.76 18.00
CA LEU A 235 22.22 7.83 18.36
C LEU A 235 22.66 6.37 18.18
N ALA A 236 22.09 5.48 18.98
CA ALA A 236 22.35 4.04 18.85
C ALA A 236 21.69 3.45 17.60
N GLU A 237 20.50 3.96 17.27
CA GLU A 237 19.72 3.62 16.08
C GLU A 237 19.23 4.93 15.45
N PRO A 238 19.14 4.99 14.11
CA PRO A 238 18.61 6.16 13.44
C PRO A 238 17.11 6.32 13.74
N VAL A 239 16.65 7.57 13.81
CA VAL A 239 15.26 7.89 14.09
C VAL A 239 14.69 8.86 13.06
N GLN A 240 13.37 8.75 12.87
CA GLN A 240 12.56 9.71 12.16
C GLN A 240 12.08 10.75 13.15
N VAL A 241 12.26 12.03 12.83
CA VAL A 241 11.80 13.16 13.65
C VAL A 241 10.83 13.99 12.82
N VAL A 242 9.54 13.93 13.19
CA VAL A 242 8.47 14.63 12.49
C VAL A 242 8.40 16.07 12.99
N TRP A 243 8.59 17.06 12.13
CA TRP A 243 8.54 18.47 12.50
C TRP A 243 7.14 19.03 12.32
N ARG A 244 6.60 19.81 13.26
CA ARG A 244 5.30 20.49 13.12
C ARG A 244 5.29 21.48 11.95
N ARG A 245 6.40 22.18 11.74
CA ARG A 245 6.58 23.16 10.67
C ARG A 245 7.93 22.96 9.98
N ALA A 246 7.88 22.78 8.66
CA ALA A 246 9.03 22.77 7.77
C ALA A 246 8.74 23.74 6.59
N PRO A 247 9.17 25.01 6.68
CA PRO A 247 8.95 25.97 5.61
C PRO A 247 9.83 25.64 4.39
N LEU A 248 9.26 25.77 3.19
CA LEU A 248 9.94 25.69 1.90
C LEU A 248 10.92 26.85 1.66
#